data_AF-A0A3C1VH41-F1
#
_entry.id   AF-A0A3C1VH41-F1
#
_cell.length_a   1.000
_cell.length_b   1.000
_cell.length_c   1.000
_cell.angle_alpha   90.00
_cell.angle_beta   90.00
_cell.angle_gamma   90.00
#
_symmetry.space_group_name_H-M   'P 1'
#
loop_
_entity.id
_entity.type
_entity.pdbx_description
1 polymer ?
#
loop_
_entity_poly.entity_id
_entity_poly.type
_entity_poly.pdbx_seq_one_letter_code
_entity_poly.pdbx_strand_id
1 'polypeptide(L)'
;KRQDQRRRLNIPKLRTVVEFLRVYADQRHHGREEALFFPILVKRGVPAQGCPIGGLNNEHEKGRALVSVLDEGITSYEQKLSGADHAVRQTLQEIIDLYRKHLWMEDAMVFPMAEKLITETDNEELKEKFADLDRKIGPDVIGRLEQFAGSLSFQAGTADFGYGCS
;
A
#
# COMPACT_ATOMS: atom_id res chain seq x y z
N LYS A 1 38.33 5.54 -9.44
CA LYS A 1 37.42 6.33 -8.56
C LYS A 1 36.00 6.02 -9.01
N ARG A 2 35.45 4.88 -8.55
CA ARG A 2 34.24 4.28 -9.10
C ARG A 2 33.02 4.68 -8.26
N GLN A 3 31.98 5.13 -8.97
CA GLN A 3 30.55 4.98 -8.72
C GLN A 3 30.11 4.70 -7.28
N ASP A 4 29.37 5.66 -6.72
CA ASP A 4 28.00 5.50 -6.19
C ASP A 4 27.77 6.58 -5.13
N GLN A 5 27.53 7.82 -5.56
CA GLN A 5 26.85 8.78 -4.70
C GLN A 5 25.41 8.26 -4.59
N ARG A 6 25.19 7.28 -3.69
CA ARG A 6 23.85 6.84 -3.31
C ARG A 6 23.06 8.10 -2.99
N ARG A 7 22.09 8.40 -3.85
CA ARG A 7 21.30 9.63 -3.78
C ARG A 7 20.73 9.74 -2.37
N ARG A 8 21.07 10.83 -1.66
CA ARG A 8 20.66 11.07 -0.27
C ARG A 8 19.15 10.86 -0.12
N LEU A 9 18.72 10.19 0.94
CA LEU A 9 17.30 9.97 1.20
C LEU A 9 16.57 11.32 1.40
N ASN A 10 15.42 11.47 0.73
CA ASN A 10 14.54 12.63 0.90
C ASN A 10 13.57 12.35 2.04
N ILE A 11 13.90 12.85 3.23
CA ILE A 11 13.16 12.56 4.46
C ILE A 11 11.72 13.06 4.44
N PRO A 12 11.43 14.34 4.05
CA PRO A 12 10.04 14.78 3.91
C PRO A 12 9.21 13.86 3.02
N LYS A 13 9.76 13.44 1.86
CA LYS A 13 9.07 12.52 0.96
C LYS A 13 8.83 11.16 1.60
N LEU A 14 9.81 10.60 2.31
CA LEU A 14 9.68 9.31 2.99
C LEU A 14 8.66 9.34 4.13
N ARG A 15 8.57 10.44 4.88
CA ARG A 15 7.53 10.61 5.90
C ARG A 15 6.14 10.65 5.26
N THR A 16 5.98 11.29 4.10
CA THR A 16 4.72 11.23 3.34
C THR A 16 4.43 9.82 2.79
N VAL A 17 5.46 9.03 2.41
CA VAL A 17 5.28 7.61 2.07
C VAL A 17 4.74 6.82 3.27
N VAL A 18 5.31 7.00 4.47
CA VAL A 18 4.81 6.33 5.68
C VAL A 18 3.35 6.72 5.95
N GLU A 19 3.03 8.00 5.84
CA GLU A 19 1.65 8.47 6.01
C GLU A 19 0.70 7.85 4.97
N PHE A 20 1.10 7.82 3.70
CA PHE A 20 0.33 7.18 2.64
C PHE A 20 0.06 5.70 2.95
N LEU A 21 1.07 4.95 3.36
CA LEU A 21 0.93 3.53 3.68
C LEU A 21 0.04 3.30 4.91
N ARG A 22 0.14 4.15 5.95
CA ARG A 22 -0.70 4.03 7.16
C ARG A 22 -2.15 4.45 6.93
N VAL A 23 -2.38 5.52 6.19
CA VAL A 23 -3.72 6.11 6.07
C VAL A 23 -4.44 5.59 4.82
N TYR A 24 -3.79 5.66 3.66
CA TYR A 24 -4.44 5.32 2.39
C TYR A 24 -4.41 3.81 2.12
N ALA A 25 -3.25 3.16 2.24
CA ALA A 25 -3.17 1.73 1.99
C ALA A 25 -3.80 0.92 3.13
N ASP A 26 -3.51 1.26 4.39
CA ASP A 26 -4.01 0.47 5.52
C ASP A 26 -5.39 0.92 6.02
N GLN A 27 -5.50 2.05 6.70
CA GLN A 27 -6.79 2.47 7.31
C GLN A 27 -7.93 2.58 6.30
N ARG A 28 -7.65 3.04 5.08
CA ARG A 28 -8.64 3.16 4.01
C ARG A 28 -8.81 1.86 3.23
N HIS A 29 -7.79 1.42 2.47
CA HIS A 29 -7.93 0.28 1.56
C HIS A 29 -8.10 -1.04 2.33
N HIS A 30 -7.11 -1.47 3.12
CA HIS A 30 -7.26 -2.70 3.92
C HIS A 30 -8.44 -2.61 4.90
N GLY A 31 -8.72 -1.42 5.46
CA GLY A 31 -9.88 -1.21 6.33
C GLY A 31 -11.22 -1.53 5.65
N ARG A 32 -11.36 -1.19 4.36
CA ARG A 32 -12.52 -1.60 3.55
C ARG A 32 -12.55 -3.10 3.33
N GLU A 33 -11.39 -3.70 3.09
CA GLU A 33 -11.30 -5.13 2.85
C GLU A 33 -11.64 -5.96 4.09
N GLU A 34 -10.89 -5.75 5.16
CA GLU A 34 -10.97 -6.51 6.40
C GLU A 34 -12.33 -6.34 7.10
N ALA A 35 -12.84 -5.11 7.16
CA ALA A 35 -14.05 -4.82 7.94
C ALA A 35 -15.35 -5.02 7.15
N LEU A 36 -15.33 -4.98 5.82
CA LEU A 36 -16.55 -4.90 5.00
C LEU A 36 -16.56 -5.91 3.85
N PHE A 37 -15.53 -5.92 3.01
CA PHE A 37 -15.51 -6.74 1.79
C PHE A 37 -15.31 -8.23 2.07
N PHE A 38 -14.28 -8.61 2.81
CA PHE A 38 -14.01 -10.00 3.17
C PHE A 38 -15.16 -10.64 3.96
N PRO A 39 -15.80 -9.96 4.94
CA PRO A 39 -17.00 -10.48 5.59
C PRO A 39 -18.15 -10.81 4.62
N ILE A 40 -18.36 -10.01 3.57
CA ILE A 40 -19.36 -10.31 2.54
C ILE A 40 -18.97 -11.54 1.73
N LEU A 41 -17.71 -11.66 1.31
CA LEU A 41 -17.22 -12.86 0.62
C LEU A 41 -17.42 -14.12 1.48
N VAL A 42 -17.15 -14.03 2.79
CA VAL A 42 -17.39 -15.13 3.73
C VAL A 42 -18.87 -15.48 3.83
N LYS A 43 -19.76 -14.49 3.92
CA LYS A 43 -21.21 -14.68 3.90
C LYS A 43 -21.68 -15.36 2.59
N ARG A 44 -20.96 -15.13 1.48
CA ARG A 44 -21.20 -15.75 0.18
C ARG A 44 -20.50 -17.11 -0.01
N GLY A 45 -19.94 -17.68 1.05
CA GLY A 45 -19.43 -19.05 1.09
C GLY A 45 -17.91 -19.17 0.89
N VAL A 46 -17.17 -18.07 0.83
CA VAL A 46 -15.69 -18.12 0.79
C VAL A 46 -15.16 -18.48 2.19
N PRO A 47 -14.23 -19.43 2.32
CA PRO A 47 -13.62 -19.73 3.61
C PRO A 47 -12.91 -18.49 4.19
N ALA A 48 -13.18 -18.18 5.46
CA ALA A 48 -12.56 -17.05 6.16
C ALA A 48 -11.05 -17.24 6.40
N GLN A 49 -10.58 -18.49 6.36
CA GLN A 49 -9.19 -18.87 6.58
C GLN A 49 -8.62 -19.53 5.33
N GLY A 50 -7.30 -19.42 5.16
CA GLY A 50 -6.61 -19.91 3.97
C GLY A 50 -6.69 -18.95 2.79
N CYS A 51 -6.38 -19.45 1.59
CA CYS A 51 -6.33 -18.62 0.39
C CYS A 51 -7.76 -18.35 -0.16
N PRO A 52 -8.09 -17.10 -0.56
CA PRO A 52 -7.23 -15.91 -0.57
C PRO A 52 -7.30 -15.07 0.72
N ILE A 53 -8.40 -15.10 1.48
CA ILE A 53 -8.69 -14.14 2.57
C ILE A 53 -7.66 -14.19 3.70
N GLY A 54 -7.40 -15.36 4.28
CA GLY A 54 -6.41 -15.50 5.34
C GLY A 54 -4.98 -15.19 4.86
N GLY A 55 -4.71 -15.45 3.58
CA GLY A 55 -3.46 -15.05 2.94
C GLY A 55 -3.29 -13.52 2.92
N LEU A 56 -4.31 -12.79 2.46
CA LEU A 56 -4.30 -11.33 2.38
C LEU A 56 -4.23 -10.67 3.75
N ASN A 57 -5.01 -11.14 4.73
CA ASN A 57 -4.94 -10.62 6.11
C ASN A 57 -3.53 -10.70 6.69
N ASN A 58 -2.82 -11.82 6.44
CA ASN A 58 -1.42 -11.95 6.85
C ASN A 58 -0.48 -11.01 6.08
N GLU A 59 -0.72 -10.74 4.80
CA GLU A 59 0.05 -9.73 4.06
C GLU A 59 -0.24 -8.30 4.59
N HIS A 60 -1.47 -7.99 5.01
CA HIS A 60 -1.79 -6.70 5.64
C HIS A 60 -1.04 -6.50 6.95
N GLU A 61 -1.03 -7.53 7.81
CA GLU A 61 -0.27 -7.50 9.08
C GLU A 61 1.23 -7.30 8.85
N LYS A 62 1.81 -8.01 7.87
CA LYS A 62 3.21 -7.79 7.47
C LYS A 62 3.44 -6.38 6.94
N GLY A 63 2.51 -5.85 6.14
CA GLY A 63 2.56 -4.48 5.63
C GLY A 63 2.63 -3.47 6.77
N ARG A 64 1.74 -3.59 7.76
CA ARG A 64 1.75 -2.76 8.98
C ARG A 64 3.07 -2.84 9.73
N ALA A 65 3.65 -4.04 9.87
CA ALA A 65 4.94 -4.23 10.52
C ALA A 65 6.09 -3.56 9.75
N LEU A 66 6.18 -3.75 8.43
CA LEU A 66 7.21 -3.14 7.58
C LEU A 66 7.12 -1.61 7.58
N VAL A 67 5.91 -1.05 7.60
CA VAL A 67 5.72 0.41 7.67
C VAL A 67 6.24 0.98 9.00
N SER A 68 6.07 0.26 10.10
CA SER A 68 6.68 0.65 11.39
C SER A 68 8.20 0.60 11.35
N VAL A 69 8.78 -0.48 10.80
CA VAL A 69 10.24 -0.59 10.61
C VAL A 69 10.78 0.53 9.70
N LEU A 70 10.05 0.90 8.65
CA LEU A 70 10.44 2.00 7.77
C LEU A 70 10.48 3.33 8.54
N ASP A 71 9.46 3.61 9.34
CA ASP A 71 9.34 4.84 10.13
C ASP A 71 10.49 4.98 11.16
N GLU A 72 10.84 3.87 11.82
CA GLU A 72 11.99 3.77 12.73
C GLU A 72 13.33 3.92 11.99
N GLY A 73 13.46 3.31 10.81
CA GLY A 73 14.63 3.43 9.94
C GLY A 73 14.87 4.87 9.49
N ILE A 74 13.81 5.60 9.14
CA ILE A 74 13.90 7.02 8.78
C ILE A 74 14.41 7.84 9.97
N THR A 75 13.87 7.60 11.17
CA THR A 75 14.33 8.27 12.41
C THR A 75 15.81 7.98 12.68
N SER A 76 16.24 6.73 12.54
CA SER A 76 17.64 6.31 12.71
C SER A 76 18.57 6.99 11.70
N TYR A 77 18.09 7.17 10.47
CA TYR A 77 18.84 7.88 9.42
C TYR A 77 18.97 9.38 9.72
N GLU A 78 17.92 10.03 10.23
CA GLU A 78 17.99 11.43 10.68
C GLU A 78 19.01 11.63 11.81
N GLN A 79 19.11 10.66 12.72
CA GLN A 79 20.10 10.61 13.79
C GLN A 79 21.51 10.23 13.31
N LYS A 80 21.69 9.97 12.00
CA LYS A 80 22.96 9.57 11.37
C LYS A 80 23.56 8.29 11.97
N LEU A 81 22.71 7.37 12.42
CA LEU A 81 23.16 6.06 12.89
C LEU A 81 23.78 5.27 11.73
N SER A 82 24.86 4.54 12.03
CA SER A 82 25.54 3.70 11.04
C SER A 82 24.58 2.66 10.46
N GLY A 83 24.60 2.47 9.14
CA GLY A 83 23.75 1.48 8.46
C GLY A 83 22.30 1.91 8.20
N ALA A 84 21.83 3.04 8.74
CA ALA A 84 20.42 3.43 8.61
C ALA A 84 19.97 3.69 7.15
N ASP A 85 20.84 4.22 6.27
CA ASP A 85 20.54 4.36 4.83
C ASP A 85 20.25 3.00 4.18
N HIS A 86 21.05 2.00 4.52
CA HIS A 86 20.86 0.65 4.00
C HIS A 86 19.56 0.04 4.53
N ALA A 87 19.29 0.17 5.84
CA ALA A 87 18.07 -0.35 6.46
C ALA A 87 16.81 0.23 5.80
N VAL A 88 16.73 1.56 5.63
CA VAL A 88 15.58 2.21 4.97
C VAL A 88 15.38 1.68 3.55
N ARG A 89 16.44 1.56 2.76
CA ARG A 89 16.34 1.05 1.38
C ARG A 89 15.90 -0.39 1.32
N GLN A 90 16.40 -1.21 2.24
CA GLN A 90 16.03 -2.62 2.32
C GLN A 90 14.54 -2.75 2.68
N THR A 91 14.07 -2.04 3.70
CA THR A 91 12.65 -2.08 4.09
C THR A 91 11.74 -1.57 2.97
N LEU A 92 12.14 -0.52 2.24
CA LEU A 92 11.40 -0.07 1.05
C LEU A 92 11.30 -1.16 -0.01
N GLN A 93 12.38 -1.92 -0.25
CA GLN A 93 12.37 -3.04 -1.20
C GLN A 93 11.43 -4.16 -0.72
N GLU A 94 11.47 -4.50 0.57
CA GLU A 94 10.57 -5.49 1.18
C GLU A 94 9.09 -5.07 1.05
N ILE A 95 8.78 -3.78 1.25
CA ILE A 95 7.44 -3.22 1.04
C ILE A 95 7.01 -3.36 -0.43
N ILE A 96 7.90 -3.04 -1.38
CA ILE A 96 7.61 -3.17 -2.82
C ILE A 96 7.28 -4.63 -3.17
N ASP A 97 8.08 -5.58 -2.69
CA ASP A 97 7.89 -6.98 -3.02
C ASP A 97 6.64 -7.57 -2.36
N LEU A 98 6.33 -7.14 -1.13
CA LEU A 98 5.06 -7.45 -0.46
C LEU A 98 3.87 -6.97 -1.31
N TYR A 99 3.84 -5.68 -1.68
CA TYR A 99 2.68 -5.12 -2.39
C TYR A 99 2.54 -5.66 -3.82
N ARG A 100 3.62 -6.00 -4.53
CA ARG A 100 3.54 -6.68 -5.82
C ARG A 100 2.80 -8.01 -5.72
N LYS A 101 3.13 -8.81 -4.71
CA LYS A 101 2.48 -10.08 -4.45
C LYS A 101 1.04 -9.87 -3.99
N HIS A 102 0.80 -8.94 -3.08
CA HIS A 102 -0.52 -8.61 -2.55
C HIS A 102 -1.50 -8.19 -3.67
N LEU A 103 -1.10 -7.23 -4.53
CA LEU A 103 -1.90 -6.80 -5.67
C LEU A 103 -2.19 -7.95 -6.64
N TRP A 104 -1.19 -8.80 -6.91
CA TRP A 104 -1.42 -9.99 -7.75
C TRP A 104 -2.47 -10.92 -7.13
N MET A 105 -2.48 -11.09 -5.81
CA MET A 105 -3.47 -11.94 -5.14
C MET A 105 -4.89 -11.35 -5.25
N GLU A 106 -5.03 -10.04 -5.11
CA GLU A 106 -6.30 -9.35 -5.29
C GLU A 106 -6.79 -9.47 -6.74
N ASP A 107 -5.95 -9.08 -7.71
CA ASP A 107 -6.28 -9.04 -9.14
C ASP A 107 -6.56 -10.43 -9.72
N ALA A 108 -5.73 -11.42 -9.38
CA ALA A 108 -5.82 -12.74 -10.00
C ALA A 108 -6.81 -13.67 -9.29
N MET A 109 -7.14 -13.43 -8.02
CA MET A 109 -7.96 -14.34 -7.22
C MET A 109 -9.19 -13.68 -6.62
N VAL A 110 -9.05 -12.56 -5.92
CA VAL A 110 -10.15 -11.98 -5.15
C VAL A 110 -11.17 -11.30 -6.05
N PHE A 111 -10.76 -10.39 -6.93
CA PHE A 111 -11.71 -9.66 -7.78
C PHE A 111 -12.49 -10.60 -8.73
N PRO A 112 -11.85 -11.57 -9.43
CA PRO A 112 -12.60 -12.52 -10.27
C PRO A 112 -13.54 -13.43 -9.49
N MET A 113 -13.26 -13.69 -8.21
CA MET A 113 -14.14 -14.43 -7.32
C MET A 113 -15.32 -13.58 -6.87
N ALA A 114 -15.05 -12.33 -6.47
CA ALA A 114 -16.05 -11.37 -6.04
C ALA A 114 -17.09 -11.10 -7.13
N GLU A 115 -16.66 -10.92 -8.39
CA GLU A 115 -17.54 -10.74 -9.56
C GLU A 115 -18.58 -11.85 -9.72
N LYS A 116 -18.27 -13.08 -9.30
CA LYS A 116 -19.17 -14.23 -9.41
C LYS A 116 -20.12 -14.39 -8.22
N LEU A 117 -19.76 -13.84 -7.06
CA LEU A 117 -20.42 -14.11 -5.78
C LEU A 117 -21.24 -12.93 -5.26
N ILE A 118 -20.79 -11.71 -5.52
CA ILE A 118 -21.38 -10.48 -4.99
C ILE A 118 -22.57 -10.07 -5.86
N THR A 119 -23.70 -9.80 -5.21
CA THR A 119 -24.91 -9.30 -5.90
C THR A 119 -24.95 -7.79 -5.93
N GLU A 120 -25.82 -7.20 -6.76
CA GLU A 120 -25.97 -5.73 -6.79
C GLU A 120 -26.32 -5.13 -5.42
N THR A 121 -27.19 -5.79 -4.64
CA THR A 121 -27.51 -5.35 -3.28
C THR A 121 -26.29 -5.33 -2.34
N ASP A 122 -25.37 -6.30 -2.48
CA ASP A 122 -24.13 -6.29 -1.68
C ASP A 122 -23.22 -5.14 -2.13
N ASN A 123 -23.14 -4.88 -3.44
CA ASN A 123 -22.37 -3.76 -3.99
C ASN A 123 -22.90 -2.41 -3.51
N GLU A 124 -24.22 -2.22 -3.48
CA GLU A 124 -24.86 -1.01 -2.94
C GLU A 124 -24.52 -0.83 -1.46
N GLU A 125 -24.63 -1.90 -0.66
CA GLU A 125 -24.25 -1.89 0.76
C GLU A 125 -22.76 -1.56 0.96
N LEU A 126 -21.87 -2.14 0.14
CA LEU A 126 -20.44 -1.86 0.20
C LEU A 126 -20.13 -0.41 -0.16
N LYS A 127 -20.74 0.14 -1.22
CA LYS A 127 -20.54 1.53 -1.64
C LYS A 127 -20.88 2.50 -0.52
N GLU A 128 -22.01 2.29 0.15
CA GLU A 128 -22.43 3.14 1.27
C GLU A 128 -21.44 3.05 2.44
N LYS A 129 -21.06 1.84 2.85
CA LYS A 129 -20.13 1.65 3.98
C LYS A 129 -18.70 2.11 3.68
N PHE A 130 -18.26 2.01 2.42
CA PHE A 130 -16.99 2.57 1.98
C PHE A 130 -17.00 4.09 2.06
N ALA A 131 -18.11 4.73 1.69
CA ALA A 131 -18.27 6.18 1.83
C ALA A 131 -18.26 6.60 3.31
N ASP A 132 -18.87 5.81 4.22
CA ASP A 132 -18.78 6.04 5.66
C ASP A 132 -17.36 5.96 6.21
N LEU A 133 -16.58 4.98 5.74
CA LEU A 133 -15.19 4.84 6.13
C LEU A 133 -14.38 6.06 5.63
N ASP A 134 -14.57 6.46 4.38
CA ASP A 134 -13.90 7.64 3.81
C ASP A 134 -14.26 8.93 4.55
N ARG A 135 -15.53 9.10 4.96
CA ARG A 135 -15.97 10.25 5.77
C ARG A 135 -15.20 10.37 7.08
N LYS A 136 -14.82 9.25 7.71
CA LYS A 136 -14.05 9.25 8.97
C LYS A 136 -12.60 9.68 8.76
N ILE A 137 -12.02 9.41 7.59
CA ILE A 137 -10.66 9.82 7.24
C ILE A 137 -10.64 11.29 6.80
N GLY A 138 -11.66 11.72 6.07
CA GLY A 138 -11.83 13.08 5.60
C GLY A 138 -11.36 13.27 4.15
N PRO A 139 -12.14 13.97 3.31
CA PRO A 139 -11.87 14.10 1.88
C PRO A 139 -10.57 14.86 1.58
N ASP A 140 -10.19 15.84 2.41
CA ASP A 140 -8.95 16.61 2.21
C ASP A 140 -7.70 15.74 2.40
N VAL A 141 -7.74 14.84 3.39
CA VAL A 141 -6.65 13.90 3.66
C VAL A 141 -6.52 12.91 2.50
N ILE A 142 -7.64 12.34 2.07
CA ILE A 142 -7.69 11.41 0.94
C ILE A 142 -7.16 12.10 -0.32
N GLY A 143 -7.69 13.27 -0.67
CA GLY A 143 -7.31 13.99 -1.89
C GLY A 143 -5.83 14.38 -1.91
N ARG A 144 -5.26 14.81 -0.79
CA ARG A 144 -3.82 15.09 -0.69
C ARG A 144 -2.97 13.83 -0.90
N LEU A 145 -3.37 12.70 -0.33
CA LEU A 145 -2.64 11.44 -0.47
C LEU A 145 -2.76 10.85 -1.89
N GLU A 146 -3.88 11.07 -2.58
CA GLU A 146 -4.05 10.74 -4.00
C GLU A 146 -3.15 11.60 -4.90
N GLN A 147 -3.09 12.90 -4.64
CA GLN A 147 -2.15 13.79 -5.35
C GLN A 147 -0.70 13.38 -5.12
N PHE A 148 -0.35 13.00 -3.88
CA PHE A 148 0.96 12.48 -3.57
C PHE A 148 1.27 11.22 -4.38
N ALA A 149 0.36 10.23 -4.42
CA ALA A 149 0.52 9.02 -5.22
C ALA A 149 0.72 9.34 -6.71
N GLY A 150 -0.09 10.24 -7.28
CA GLY A 150 0.06 10.69 -8.66
C GLY A 150 1.42 11.33 -8.95
N SER A 151 1.97 12.09 -7.99
CA SER A 151 3.30 12.69 -8.13
C SER A 151 4.44 11.66 -8.19
N LEU A 152 4.27 10.49 -7.57
CA LEU A 152 5.25 9.40 -7.61
C LEU A 152 5.30 8.76 -9.00
N SER A 153 4.14 8.51 -9.62
CA SER A 153 4.02 7.94 -10.96
C SER A 153 4.61 8.84 -12.04
N PHE A 154 4.39 10.15 -11.94
CA PHE A 154 4.99 11.13 -12.86
C PHE A 154 6.53 11.13 -12.78
N GLN A 155 7.08 11.08 -11.57
CA GLN A 155 8.54 11.06 -11.38
C GLN A 155 9.17 9.74 -11.83
N ALA A 156 8.47 8.61 -11.71
CA ALA A 156 8.91 7.33 -12.25
C ALA A 156 8.94 7.34 -13.79
N GLY A 157 7.95 7.97 -14.44
CA GLY A 157 7.90 8.13 -15.89
C GLY A 157 8.96 9.08 -16.46
N THR A 158 9.46 10.05 -15.69
CA THR A 158 10.58 10.92 -16.12
C THR A 158 11.96 10.29 -15.94
N ALA A 159 12.06 9.15 -15.23
CA ALA A 159 13.32 8.46 -15.00
C ALA A 159 13.66 7.44 -16.09
N ASP A 160 12.75 7.21 -17.05
CA ASP A 160 12.91 6.26 -18.14
C ASP A 160 12.63 6.97 -19.46
N PHE A 161 13.69 7.47 -20.11
CA PHE A 161 13.89 7.73 -21.55
C PHE A 161 15.09 8.67 -21.71
N GLY A 162 16.27 8.11 -21.41
CA GLY A 162 17.59 8.67 -21.66
C GLY A 162 18.42 7.79 -22.58
N TYR A 163 17.82 7.29 -23.66
CA TYR A 163 18.53 6.83 -24.87
C TYR A 163 17.85 7.62 -26.00
N GLY A 164 18.42 8.67 -26.57
CA GLY A 164 19.76 8.72 -27.16
C GLY A 164 19.56 8.67 -28.66
N CYS A 165 19.58 9.84 -29.32
CA CYS A 165 19.58 9.97 -30.77
C CYS A 165 20.65 9.07 -31.39
N SER A 166 20.26 8.29 -32.40
CA SER A 166 20.90 8.19 -33.72
C SER A 166 19.98 7.40 -34.65
#